data_AF-A0A3E0KAU1-F1
#
_entry.id   AF-A0A3E0KAU1-F1
#
_cell.length_a   1.000
_cell.length_b   1.000
_cell.length_c   1.000
_cell.angle_alpha   90.00
_cell.angle_beta   90.00
_cell.angle_gamma   90.00
#
_symmetry.space_group_name_H-M   'P 1'
#
loop_
_entity.id
_entity.type
_entity.pdbx_description
1 polymer ?
#
loop_
_entity_poly.entity_id
_entity_poly.type
_entity_poly.pdbx_seq_one_letter_code
_entity_poly.pdbx_strand_id
1 'polypeptide(L)'
;ASYALIEDVGPEAMLEWMSPADIVFPNRDEGRVLAGTADPEQILERLSRRFPLVVLKLDKDGARARAGGETCCVPSERLQVVDTTGAGDAFDAGFLAAYLKGWSLPKAVAAGVKASARVIQRLGST
;
A
#
# COMPACT_ATOMS: atom_id res chain seq x y z
N ALA A 1 -7.49 -11.04 4.44
CA ALA A 1 -8.84 -10.66 4.88
C ALA A 1 -9.60 -9.92 3.77
N SER A 2 -8.99 -8.91 3.14
CA SER A 2 -9.55 -8.15 2.00
C SER A 2 -9.46 -8.87 0.64
N TYR A 3 -8.34 -9.54 0.33
CA TYR A 3 -8.16 -10.25 -0.95
C TYR A 3 -9.30 -11.22 -1.29
N ALA A 4 -9.70 -12.07 -0.33
CA ALA A 4 -10.79 -13.03 -0.51
C ALA A 4 -12.15 -12.34 -0.75
N LEU A 5 -12.36 -11.15 -0.18
CA LEU A 5 -13.56 -10.36 -0.41
C LEU A 5 -13.59 -9.81 -1.84
N ILE A 6 -12.46 -9.35 -2.37
CA ILE A 6 -12.36 -8.86 -3.76
C ILE A 6 -12.67 -9.99 -4.75
N GLU A 7 -12.22 -11.22 -4.47
CA GLU A 7 -12.54 -12.38 -5.30
C GLU A 7 -14.03 -12.76 -5.23
N ASP A 8 -14.67 -12.58 -4.07
CA ASP A 8 -16.08 -12.94 -3.84
C ASP A 8 -17.06 -11.91 -4.47
N VAL A 9 -16.79 -10.61 -4.30
CA VAL A 9 -17.69 -9.55 -4.81
C VAL A 9 -17.31 -9.04 -6.20
N GLY A 10 -16.10 -9.36 -6.67
CA GLY A 10 -15.54 -8.88 -7.92
C GLY A 10 -14.84 -7.50 -7.79
N PRO A 11 -13.84 -7.21 -8.65
CA PRO A 11 -13.03 -6.00 -8.54
C PRO A 11 -13.84 -4.72 -8.79
N GLU A 12 -14.83 -4.74 -9.69
CA GLU A 12 -15.65 -3.58 -10.02
C GLU A 12 -16.51 -3.12 -8.84
N ALA A 13 -17.17 -4.05 -8.14
CA ALA A 13 -17.97 -3.73 -6.97
C ALA A 13 -17.10 -3.17 -5.84
N MET A 14 -15.91 -3.77 -5.63
CA MET A 14 -14.96 -3.25 -4.64
C MET A 14 -14.49 -1.83 -4.99
N LEU A 15 -14.14 -1.58 -6.25
CA LEU A 15 -13.73 -0.25 -6.70
C LEU A 15 -14.84 0.79 -6.52
N GLU A 16 -16.11 0.41 -6.71
CA GLU A 16 -17.26 1.27 -6.45
C GLU A 16 -17.39 1.60 -4.95
N TRP A 17 -17.28 0.59 -4.07
CA TRP A 17 -17.33 0.78 -2.62
C TRP A 17 -16.20 1.65 -2.09
N MET A 18 -15.02 1.55 -2.72
CA MET A 18 -13.85 2.34 -2.36
C MET A 18 -13.88 3.76 -2.95
N SER A 19 -14.80 4.07 -3.88
CA SER A 19 -14.85 5.35 -4.59
C SER A 19 -14.77 6.63 -3.71
N PRO A 20 -15.28 6.69 -2.47
CA PRO A 20 -15.13 7.89 -1.63
C PRO A 20 -13.74 8.03 -0.99
N ALA A 21 -12.83 7.08 -1.15
CA ALA A 21 -11.51 7.11 -0.53
C ALA A 21 -10.55 8.08 -1.26
N ASP A 22 -9.91 8.98 -0.49
CA ASP A 22 -8.84 9.85 -1.00
C ASP A 22 -7.51 9.11 -1.19
N ILE A 23 -7.28 8.11 -0.33
CA ILE A 23 -6.03 7.35 -0.25
C ILE A 23 -6.36 5.86 -0.18
N VAL A 24 -5.73 5.06 -1.02
CA VAL A 24 -5.85 3.59 -0.99
C VAL A 24 -4.49 2.92 -0.85
N PHE A 25 -4.44 1.86 -0.05
CA PHE A 25 -3.21 1.13 0.30
C PHE A 25 -3.25 -0.35 -0.12
N PRO A 26 -3.45 -0.68 -1.41
CA PRO A 26 -3.46 -2.07 -1.84
C PRO A 26 -2.08 -2.72 -1.62
N ASN A 27 -2.07 -3.99 -1.24
CA ASN A 27 -0.89 -4.83 -1.44
C ASN A 27 -0.77 -5.31 -2.91
N ARG A 28 0.29 -6.05 -3.23
CA ARG A 28 0.54 -6.57 -4.59
C ARG A 28 -0.64 -7.36 -5.15
N ASP A 29 -1.21 -8.27 -4.37
CA ASP A 29 -2.25 -9.18 -4.84
C ASP A 29 -3.60 -8.47 -4.99
N GLU A 30 -3.96 -7.61 -4.03
CA GLU A 30 -5.14 -6.74 -4.11
C GLU A 30 -5.03 -5.80 -5.31
N GLY A 31 -3.87 -5.15 -5.49
CA GLY A 31 -3.60 -4.28 -6.62
C GLY A 31 -3.72 -5.03 -7.95
N ARG A 32 -3.23 -6.27 -8.01
CA ARG A 32 -3.36 -7.12 -9.20
C ARG A 32 -4.80 -7.40 -9.56
N VAL A 33 -5.62 -7.77 -8.58
CA VAL A 33 -7.03 -8.10 -8.81
C VAL A 33 -7.82 -6.84 -9.18
N LEU A 34 -7.65 -5.74 -8.43
CA LEU A 34 -8.35 -4.48 -8.67
C LEU A 34 -7.98 -3.82 -10.01
N ALA A 35 -6.71 -3.91 -10.41
CA ALA A 35 -6.25 -3.29 -11.65
C ALA A 35 -6.29 -4.24 -12.86
N GLY A 36 -6.47 -5.55 -12.66
CA GLY A 36 -6.45 -6.56 -13.72
C GLY A 36 -5.08 -6.73 -14.40
N THR A 37 -3.98 -6.48 -13.68
CA THR A 37 -2.61 -6.59 -14.20
C THR A 37 -1.62 -6.87 -13.07
N ALA A 38 -0.58 -7.66 -13.32
CA ALA A 38 0.46 -7.95 -12.33
C ALA A 38 1.62 -6.94 -12.33
N ASP A 39 1.67 -6.04 -13.31
CA ASP A 39 2.73 -5.04 -13.42
C ASP A 39 2.49 -3.85 -12.46
N PRO A 40 3.40 -3.58 -11.50
CA PRO A 40 3.21 -2.55 -10.48
C PRO A 40 2.98 -1.14 -11.03
N GLU A 41 3.63 -0.79 -12.15
CA GLU A 41 3.45 0.53 -12.77
C GLU A 41 2.06 0.66 -13.39
N GLN A 42 1.59 -0.37 -14.10
CA GLN A 42 0.23 -0.41 -14.62
C GLN A 42 -0.83 -0.46 -13.52
N ILE A 43 -0.56 -1.14 -12.38
CA ILE A 43 -1.45 -1.12 -11.22
C ILE A 43 -1.64 0.34 -10.74
N LEU A 44 -0.53 1.05 -10.50
CA LEU A 44 -0.58 2.45 -10.06
C LEU A 44 -1.29 3.33 -11.07
N GLU A 45 -0.96 3.18 -12.36
CA GLU A 45 -1.58 3.95 -13.42
C GLU A 45 -3.10 3.76 -13.43
N ARG A 46 -3.59 2.52 -13.45
CA ARG A 46 -5.02 2.22 -13.52
C ARG A 46 -5.77 2.70 -12.27
N LEU A 47 -5.24 2.43 -11.09
CA LEU A 47 -5.88 2.84 -9.84
C LEU A 47 -5.82 4.36 -9.63
N SER A 48 -4.78 5.05 -10.11
CA SER A 48 -4.69 6.52 -10.02
C SER A 48 -5.73 7.26 -10.87
N ARG A 49 -6.40 6.58 -11.80
CA ARG A 49 -7.54 7.14 -12.55
C ARG A 49 -8.83 7.14 -11.73
N ARG A 50 -8.87 6.41 -10.60
CA ARG A 50 -10.02 6.26 -9.70
C ARG A 50 -9.79 6.96 -8.36
N PHE A 51 -8.56 6.93 -7.85
CA PHE A 51 -8.22 7.45 -6.53
C PHE A 51 -7.17 8.57 -6.61
N PRO A 52 -7.31 9.65 -5.84
CA PRO A 52 -6.34 10.75 -5.82
C PRO A 52 -4.91 10.31 -5.46
N LEU A 53 -4.80 9.36 -4.52
CA LEU A 53 -3.52 8.82 -4.05
C LEU A 53 -3.58 7.30 -3.90
N VAL A 54 -2.66 6.62 -4.57
CA VAL A 54 -2.51 5.16 -4.48
C VAL A 54 -1.13 4.84 -3.93
N VAL A 55 -1.06 4.02 -2.87
CA VAL A 55 0.18 3.53 -2.28
C VAL A 55 0.20 2.00 -2.35
N LEU A 56 0.93 1.46 -3.31
CA LEU A 56 1.06 0.02 -3.55
C LEU A 56 2.17 -0.56 -2.68
N LYS A 57 1.80 -1.44 -1.74
CA LYS A 57 2.72 -2.19 -0.87
C LYS A 57 3.25 -3.41 -1.63
N LEU A 58 4.58 -3.55 -1.69
CA LEU A 58 5.29 -4.59 -2.45
C LEU A 58 6.20 -5.46 -1.57
N ASP A 59 5.88 -5.54 -0.27
CA ASP A 59 6.59 -6.31 0.74
C ASP A 59 8.11 -6.07 0.72
N LYS A 60 8.92 -7.11 0.49
CA LYS A 60 10.39 -7.03 0.41
C LYS A 60 10.90 -6.10 -0.68
N ASP A 61 10.07 -5.77 -1.67
CA ASP A 61 10.44 -4.86 -2.76
C ASP A 61 10.10 -3.39 -2.41
N GLY A 62 9.57 -3.13 -1.20
CA GLY A 62 9.25 -1.80 -0.70
C GLY A 62 7.83 -1.37 -1.01
N ALA A 63 7.67 -0.11 -1.41
CA ALA A 63 6.38 0.45 -1.79
C ALA A 63 6.54 1.47 -2.92
N ARG A 64 5.49 1.60 -3.72
CA ARG A 64 5.38 2.63 -4.74
C ARG A 64 4.13 3.45 -4.51
N ALA A 65 4.17 4.74 -4.80
CA ALA A 65 3.01 5.60 -4.67
C ALA A 65 2.85 6.49 -5.90
N ARG A 66 1.59 6.82 -6.23
CA ARG A 66 1.24 7.74 -7.30
C ARG A 66 0.18 8.74 -6.86
N ALA A 67 0.45 10.03 -7.08
CA ALA A 67 -0.44 11.14 -6.73
C ALA A 67 -0.32 12.25 -7.78
N GLY A 68 -1.44 12.72 -8.34
CA GLY A 68 -1.42 13.86 -9.28
C GLY A 68 -0.51 13.68 -10.51
N GLY A 69 -0.24 12.43 -10.93
CA GLY A 69 0.68 12.11 -12.02
C GLY A 69 2.14 11.91 -11.61
N GLU A 70 2.53 12.26 -10.38
CA GLU A 70 3.84 11.97 -9.83
C GLU A 70 3.90 10.56 -9.26
N THR A 71 5.01 9.85 -9.51
CA THR A 71 5.26 8.51 -8.96
C THR A 71 6.53 8.54 -8.12
N CYS A 72 6.52 7.85 -6.98
CA CYS A 72 7.73 7.57 -6.21
C CYS A 72 7.86 6.08 -5.87
N CYS A 73 9.09 5.61 -5.74
CA CYS A 73 9.43 4.26 -5.33
C CYS A 73 10.36 4.34 -4.12
N VAL A 74 10.06 3.58 -3.07
CA VAL A 74 10.89 3.47 -1.88
C VAL A 74 11.18 1.99 -1.64
N PRO A 75 12.45 1.55 -1.69
CA PRO A 75 12.79 0.16 -1.42
C PRO A 75 12.59 -0.18 0.06
N SER A 76 12.32 -1.46 0.36
CA SER A 76 12.42 -1.99 1.72
C SER A 76 13.86 -2.40 2.03
N GLU A 77 14.23 -2.30 3.30
CA GLU A 77 15.43 -2.99 3.80
C GLU A 77 15.19 -4.51 3.78
N ARG A 78 16.23 -5.29 3.48
CA ARG A 78 16.20 -6.75 3.63
C ARG A 78 16.37 -7.07 5.11
N LEU A 79 15.30 -7.48 5.75
CA LEU A 79 15.26 -7.79 7.17
C LEU A 79 14.93 -9.27 7.39
N GLN A 80 15.40 -9.84 8.51
CA GLN A 80 14.89 -11.13 8.95
C GLN A 80 13.44 -10.95 9.40
N VAL A 81 12.53 -11.61 8.69
CA VAL A 81 11.10 -11.57 8.97
C VAL A 81 10.80 -12.59 10.06
N VAL A 82 10.29 -12.11 11.20
CA VAL A 82 9.90 -12.93 12.35
C VAL A 82 8.40 -13.19 12.34
N ASP A 83 7.59 -12.14 12.13
CA ASP A 83 6.13 -12.20 12.07
C ASP A 83 5.62 -11.06 11.17
N THR A 84 4.70 -11.32 10.25
CA THR A 84 4.15 -10.29 9.35
C THR A 84 2.80 -9.74 9.81
N THR A 85 2.27 -10.24 10.93
CA THR A 85 1.00 -9.79 11.51
C THR A 85 1.10 -8.30 11.86
N GLY A 86 0.13 -7.51 11.39
CA GLY A 86 0.09 -6.06 11.61
C GLY A 86 1.10 -5.22 10.80
N ALA A 87 1.94 -5.84 9.97
CA ALA A 87 2.93 -5.12 9.16
C ALA A 87 2.28 -4.14 8.16
N GLY A 88 1.11 -4.49 7.62
CA GLY A 88 0.31 -3.64 6.74
C GLY A 88 -0.27 -2.43 7.47
N ASP A 89 -0.88 -2.64 8.64
CA ASP A 89 -1.45 -1.56 9.45
C ASP A 89 -0.37 -0.61 9.96
N ALA A 90 0.80 -1.15 10.34
CA ALA A 90 1.95 -0.35 10.73
C ALA A 90 2.48 0.49 9.57
N PHE A 91 2.47 -0.04 8.34
CA PHE A 91 2.79 0.74 7.15
C PHE A 91 1.82 1.90 7.00
N ASP A 92 0.52 1.61 7.00
CA ASP A 92 -0.54 2.58 6.75
C ASP A 92 -0.51 3.69 7.83
N ALA A 93 -0.35 3.32 9.10
CA ALA A 93 -0.19 4.25 10.22
C ALA A 93 1.08 5.12 10.10
N GLY A 94 2.22 4.51 9.75
CA GLY A 94 3.49 5.23 9.56
C GLY A 94 3.44 6.23 8.40
N PHE A 95 2.79 5.82 7.31
CA PHE A 95 2.53 6.69 6.16
C PHE A 95 1.63 7.86 6.54
N LEU A 96 0.46 7.59 7.10
CA LEU A 96 -0.54 8.62 7.43
C LEU A 96 0.02 9.63 8.44
N ALA A 97 0.75 9.16 9.45
CA ALA A 97 1.37 10.03 10.45
C ALA A 97 2.40 11.01 9.84
N ALA A 98 3.12 10.61 8.79
CA ALA A 98 4.06 11.47 8.09
C ALA A 98 3.35 12.38 7.07
N TYR A 99 2.40 11.83 6.32
CA TYR A 99 1.62 12.57 5.33
C TYR A 99 0.83 13.72 5.96
N LEU A 100 0.15 13.46 7.08
CA LEU A 100 -0.60 14.48 7.84
C LEU A 100 0.30 15.57 8.47
N LYS A 101 1.61 15.32 8.60
CA LYS A 101 2.60 16.33 9.02
C LYS A 101 3.12 17.18 7.86
N GLY A 102 2.56 17.03 6.65
CA GLY A 102 2.99 17.75 5.46
C GLY A 102 4.34 17.26 4.89
N TRP A 103 4.76 16.03 5.22
CA TRP A 103 5.97 15.47 4.63
C TRP A 103 5.75 15.16 3.15
N SER A 104 6.81 15.25 2.35
CA SER A 104 6.73 14.89 0.93
C SER A 104 6.31 13.43 0.75
N LEU A 105 5.65 13.10 -0.36
CA LEU A 105 5.17 11.74 -0.65
C LEU A 105 6.27 10.67 -0.48
N PRO A 106 7.50 10.83 -1.01
CA PRO A 106 8.58 9.86 -0.77
C PRO A 106 8.93 9.69 0.71
N LYS A 107 8.90 10.77 1.51
CA LYS A 107 9.18 10.71 2.96
C LYS A 107 8.04 10.02 3.71
N ALA A 108 6.79 10.22 3.30
CA ALA A 108 5.64 9.52 3.88
C ALA A 108 5.70 8.01 3.58
N VAL A 109 5.97 7.63 2.33
CA VAL A 109 6.17 6.21 1.97
C VAL A 109 7.32 5.60 2.76
N ALA A 110 8.46 6.29 2.88
CA ALA A 110 9.58 5.82 3.70
C ALA A 110 9.24 5.65 5.18
N ALA A 111 8.38 6.51 5.74
CA ALA A 111 7.90 6.37 7.11
C ALA A 111 7.04 5.10 7.28
N GLY A 112 6.17 4.80 6.32
CA GLY A 112 5.39 3.55 6.28
C GLY A 112 6.27 2.31 6.19
N VAL A 113 7.22 2.29 5.23
CA VAL A 113 8.20 1.19 5.09
C VAL A 113 8.96 0.96 6.41
N LYS A 114 9.43 2.03 7.04
CA LYS A 114 10.17 1.95 8.31
C LYS A 114 9.30 1.46 9.48
N ALA A 115 8.03 1.84 9.52
CA ALA A 115 7.10 1.38 10.55
C ALA A 115 6.79 -0.11 10.39
N SER A 116 6.52 -0.56 9.16
CA SER A 116 6.33 -1.97 8.81
C SER A 116 7.56 -2.82 9.17
N ALA A 117 8.75 -2.36 8.80
CA ALA A 117 10.05 -2.98 9.11
C ALA A 117 10.26 -3.25 10.62
N ARG A 118 9.77 -2.37 11.49
CA ARG A 118 9.90 -2.53 12.95
C ARG A 118 8.96 -3.58 13.51
N VAL A 119 7.78 -3.75 12.92
CA VAL A 119 6.82 -4.78 13.32
C VAL A 119 7.32 -6.14 12.89
N ILE A 120 7.83 -6.27 11.66
CA ILE A 120 8.28 -7.58 11.16
C ILE A 120 9.52 -8.15 11.85
N GLN A 121 10.27 -7.30 12.56
CA GLN A 121 11.42 -7.70 13.37
C GLN A 121 11.07 -8.08 14.82
N ARG A 122 9.81 -7.93 15.23
CA ARG A 122 9.33 -8.24 16.59
C ARG A 122 8.34 -9.39 16.51
N LEU A 123 8.43 -10.34 17.44
CA LEU A 123 7.38 -11.36 17.61
C LEU A 123 6.07 -10.66 18.03
N GLY A 124 4.99 -10.87 17.28
CA GLY A 124 3.59 -10.60 17.65
C GLY A 124 3.28 -9.23 18.26
N SER A 125 2.68 -8.32 17.49
CA SER A 125 1.87 -7.26 18.11
C SER A 125 0.51 -7.87 18.49
N THR A 126 0.30 -8.02 19.80
CA THR A 126 -0.90 -8.53 20.48
C THR A 126 -2.22 -8.02 19.94
#